data_AF-A0A328WTZ6-F1
#
_entry.id   AF-A0A328WTZ6-F1
#
_cell.length_a   1.000
_cell.length_b   1.000
_cell.length_c   1.000
_cell.angle_alpha   90.00
_cell.angle_beta   90.00
_cell.angle_gamma   90.00
#
_symmetry.space_group_name_H-M   'P 1'
#
loop_
_entity.id
_entity.type
_entity.pdbx_description
1 polymer ?
#
loop_
_entity_poly.entity_id
_entity_poly.type
_entity_poly.pdbx_seq_one_letter_code
_entity_poly.pdbx_strand_id
1 'polypeptide(L)'
;MKKIIYITLLLLSYSLLAQNTPRYYPSLKNLYSESFDKQMPNDFNYYDTWIKNLTQAVFYKDLQQSANPRGDASFMSMGLIFKRLNQFKIGNSGLEIVVNKDKPDFTTPFNIQMEQKFRILAYFRSFDTNKYNPNDFKQKYELGLMIFNLSEEQVLADFINRYISDKSNKKTTAIQQLVNDLRKEAKVKITVDENKDRGLLTDIVKQVYQQTNKYCSSVLYDIYIKTKDSKKEYHNFLSFFRSHTSYNASDYIDEVVSYEATLAIPRSEISLLIPKEILEEVTVDDSSKIETKTENNIEVRPTRIAMQTINTTNEKCVRFTLTLAPPNNPNSFTALNEIILNKHPFLENNQRALNNFKVNNIKELTISMYANEIKVEIIVKDDNYVRSIIIMNQNCIWQ
;
A
#
# COMPACT_ATOMS: atom_id res chain seq x y z
N MET A 1 -19.26 50.46 -39.92
CA MET A 1 -19.20 49.09 -40.50
C MET A 1 -17.79 48.50 -40.63
N LYS A 2 -16.69 49.26 -40.62
CA LYS A 2 -15.31 48.68 -40.70
C LYS A 2 -14.74 48.05 -39.41
N LYS A 3 -15.42 48.19 -38.25
CA LYS A 3 -14.99 47.57 -36.97
C LYS A 3 -15.57 46.17 -36.70
N ILE A 4 -16.61 45.75 -37.42
CA ILE A 4 -17.23 44.41 -37.23
C ILE A 4 -16.49 43.33 -38.02
N ILE A 5 -15.87 43.68 -39.15
CA ILE A 5 -15.12 42.76 -40.02
C ILE A 5 -13.79 42.32 -39.38
N TYR A 6 -13.14 43.19 -38.58
CA TYR A 6 -11.89 42.84 -37.91
C TYR A 6 -12.08 41.90 -36.71
N ILE A 7 -13.22 41.96 -36.01
CA ILE A 7 -13.52 41.09 -34.87
C ILE A 7 -13.92 39.69 -35.34
N THR A 8 -14.61 39.58 -36.50
CA THR A 8 -14.93 38.28 -37.11
C THR A 8 -13.70 37.59 -37.70
N LEU A 9 -12.76 38.32 -38.31
CA LEU A 9 -11.49 37.75 -38.79
C LEU A 9 -10.54 37.33 -37.66
N LEU A 10 -10.51 38.06 -36.53
CA LEU A 10 -9.73 37.67 -35.35
C LEU A 10 -10.29 36.39 -34.71
N LEU A 11 -11.62 36.27 -34.57
CA LEU A 11 -12.25 35.05 -34.04
C LEU A 11 -12.09 33.85 -34.99
N LEU A 12 -12.08 34.07 -36.31
CA LEU A 12 -11.78 33.01 -37.29
C LEU A 12 -10.31 32.56 -37.23
N SER A 13 -9.36 33.48 -37.03
CA SER A 13 -7.93 33.13 -36.89
C SER A 13 -7.61 32.36 -35.61
N TYR A 14 -8.32 32.61 -34.50
CA TYR A 14 -8.22 31.78 -33.29
C TYR A 14 -8.95 30.43 -33.42
N SER A 15 -9.99 30.34 -34.26
CA SER A 15 -10.66 29.06 -34.51
C SER A 15 -9.86 28.14 -35.46
N LEU A 16 -9.01 28.70 -36.32
CA LEU A 16 -8.16 27.95 -37.25
C LEU A 16 -6.75 27.65 -36.70
N LEU A 17 -6.22 28.44 -35.76
CA LEU A 17 -5.00 28.11 -35.03
C LEU A 17 -5.23 27.22 -33.79
N ALA A 18 -6.49 27.04 -33.37
CA ALA A 18 -6.84 26.04 -32.36
C ALA A 18 -6.74 24.58 -32.88
N GLN A 19 -6.59 24.37 -34.19
CA GLN A 19 -6.55 23.04 -34.81
C GLN A 19 -5.18 22.34 -34.79
N ASN A 20 -4.13 22.98 -34.26
CA ASN A 20 -2.85 22.34 -33.95
C ASN A 20 -2.49 22.44 -32.46
N THR A 21 -3.49 22.54 -31.59
CA THR A 21 -3.30 22.05 -30.22
C THR A 21 -3.02 20.55 -30.33
N PRO A 22 -1.99 20.00 -29.65
CA PRO A 22 -1.84 18.55 -29.65
C PRO A 22 -3.17 17.96 -29.18
N ARG A 23 -3.74 17.02 -29.95
CA ARG A 23 -5.06 16.40 -29.72
C ARG A 23 -5.18 15.69 -28.35
N TYR A 24 -4.09 15.71 -27.58
CA TYR A 24 -3.83 15.03 -26.31
C TYR A 24 -2.81 15.87 -25.53
N TYR A 25 -2.86 15.79 -24.20
CA TYR A 25 -1.85 16.39 -23.32
C TYR A 25 -0.49 15.68 -23.48
N PRO A 26 0.60 16.26 -22.92
CA PRO A 26 1.92 15.63 -22.92
C PRO A 26 1.93 14.22 -22.32
N SER A 27 3.09 13.55 -22.41
CA SER A 27 3.28 12.24 -21.79
C SER A 27 2.87 12.25 -20.32
N LEU A 28 2.31 11.12 -19.86
CA LEU A 28 1.88 10.88 -18.49
C LEU A 28 3.02 11.10 -17.48
N LYS A 29 4.28 10.92 -17.89
CA LYS A 29 5.47 11.27 -17.10
C LYS A 29 5.44 12.70 -16.56
N ASN A 30 4.84 13.64 -17.30
CA ASN A 30 4.79 15.05 -16.88
C ASN A 30 3.79 15.30 -15.74
N LEU A 31 2.85 14.39 -15.47
CA LEU A 31 2.04 14.42 -14.25
C LEU A 31 2.79 13.85 -13.04
N TYR A 32 3.81 13.01 -13.28
CA TYR A 32 4.53 12.26 -12.26
C TYR A 32 5.92 12.82 -11.94
N SER A 33 6.21 14.07 -12.31
CA SER A 33 7.61 14.51 -12.39
C SER A 33 8.31 14.79 -11.04
N GLU A 34 7.61 14.95 -9.89
CA GLU A 34 8.30 15.16 -8.58
C GLU A 34 7.51 14.79 -7.31
N SER A 35 6.16 14.79 -7.33
CA SER A 35 5.35 14.57 -6.11
C SER A 35 5.21 13.10 -5.73
N PHE A 36 5.09 12.22 -6.73
CA PHE A 36 4.93 10.77 -6.54
C PHE A 36 6.22 10.12 -6.01
N ASP A 37 7.39 10.50 -6.55
CA ASP A 37 8.71 10.05 -6.08
C ASP A 37 8.96 10.39 -4.59
N LYS A 38 8.29 11.43 -4.03
CA LYS A 38 8.37 11.74 -2.59
C LYS A 38 7.50 10.82 -1.72
N GLN A 39 6.50 10.18 -2.30
CA GLN A 39 5.53 9.34 -1.59
C GLN A 39 5.97 7.86 -1.54
N MET A 40 6.92 7.44 -2.37
CA MET A 40 7.53 6.11 -2.29
C MET A 40 8.92 6.18 -1.65
N PRO A 41 9.24 5.31 -0.66
CA PRO A 41 10.62 5.15 -0.21
C PRO A 41 11.55 4.71 -1.35
N ASN A 42 12.81 5.17 -1.31
CA ASN A 42 13.89 4.81 -2.26
C ASN A 42 14.12 3.29 -2.36
N ASP A 43 13.75 2.56 -1.32
CA ASP A 43 13.82 1.10 -1.32
C ASP A 43 12.93 0.46 -2.39
N PHE A 44 11.97 1.20 -2.93
CA PHE A 44 11.09 0.78 -4.04
C PHE A 44 11.52 1.32 -5.41
N ASN A 45 12.73 1.87 -5.54
CA ASN A 45 13.24 2.44 -6.82
C ASN A 45 13.20 1.47 -8.02
N TYR A 46 13.21 0.15 -7.76
CA TYR A 46 13.03 -0.86 -8.80
C TYR A 46 11.68 -0.76 -9.50
N TYR A 47 10.63 -0.39 -8.78
CA TYR A 47 9.30 -0.12 -9.31
C TYR A 47 9.29 1.18 -10.13
N ASP A 48 9.91 2.23 -9.62
CA ASP A 48 9.98 3.54 -10.28
C ASP A 48 10.60 3.44 -11.66
N THR A 49 11.68 2.66 -11.81
CA THR A 49 12.36 2.47 -13.10
C THR A 49 11.40 1.83 -14.12
N TRP A 50 10.69 0.78 -13.72
CA TRP A 50 9.72 0.09 -14.56
C TRP A 50 8.55 0.99 -14.97
N ILE A 51 7.93 1.72 -14.02
CA ILE A 51 6.83 2.66 -14.31
C ILE A 51 7.29 3.87 -15.14
N LYS A 52 8.50 4.40 -14.91
CA LYS A 52 9.04 5.53 -15.67
C LYS A 52 9.18 5.20 -17.16
N ASN A 53 9.50 3.95 -17.50
CA ASN A 53 9.53 3.49 -18.89
C ASN A 53 8.11 3.43 -19.50
N LEU A 54 7.13 2.93 -18.74
CA LEU A 54 5.73 2.86 -19.18
C LEU A 54 5.12 4.25 -19.40
N THR A 55 5.26 5.14 -18.42
CA THR A 55 4.61 6.46 -18.41
C THR A 55 5.12 7.41 -19.50
N GLN A 56 6.35 7.20 -20.01
CA GLN A 56 6.90 7.95 -21.14
C GLN A 56 6.17 7.68 -22.46
N ALA A 57 5.68 6.45 -22.65
CA ALA A 57 5.01 6.03 -23.88
C ALA A 57 3.49 6.31 -23.88
N VAL A 58 2.93 6.67 -22.72
CA VAL A 58 1.49 6.93 -22.52
C VAL A 58 1.23 8.43 -22.53
N PHE A 59 0.22 8.85 -23.28
CA PHE A 59 -0.31 10.22 -23.28
C PHE A 59 -1.65 10.25 -22.56
N TYR A 60 -2.10 11.42 -22.13
CA TYR A 60 -3.42 11.54 -21.51
C TYR A 60 -4.26 12.64 -22.17
N LYS A 61 -5.57 12.59 -22.01
CA LYS A 61 -6.52 13.65 -22.37
C LYS A 61 -7.62 13.73 -21.31
N ASP A 62 -8.39 14.82 -21.34
CA ASP A 62 -9.56 15.02 -20.46
C ASP A 62 -9.25 14.89 -18.96
N LEU A 63 -8.06 15.33 -18.52
CA LEU A 63 -7.66 15.29 -17.12
C LEU A 63 -8.57 16.15 -16.25
N GLN A 64 -9.15 15.52 -15.24
CA GLN A 64 -9.82 16.16 -14.11
C GLN A 64 -9.13 15.71 -12.83
N GLN A 65 -8.89 16.64 -11.90
CA GLN A 65 -8.21 16.33 -10.65
C GLN A 65 -8.89 17.05 -9.48
N SER A 66 -8.86 16.40 -8.32
CA SER A 66 -9.24 17.00 -7.05
C SER A 66 -8.36 16.44 -5.93
N ALA A 67 -8.21 17.21 -4.86
CA ALA A 67 -7.48 16.79 -3.67
C ALA A 67 -8.37 16.99 -2.44
N ASN A 68 -8.24 16.10 -1.47
CA ASN A 68 -8.89 16.25 -0.17
C ASN A 68 -8.33 17.51 0.53
N PRO A 69 -9.17 18.35 1.18
CA PRO A 69 -8.71 19.45 2.04
C PRO A 69 -7.61 19.09 3.05
N ARG A 70 -7.57 17.84 3.52
CA ARG A 70 -6.51 17.36 4.45
C ARG A 70 -5.17 17.11 3.77
N GLY A 71 -5.14 16.92 2.44
CA GLY A 71 -3.94 16.69 1.65
C GLY A 71 -3.41 15.25 1.67
N ASP A 72 -4.16 14.32 2.26
CA ASP A 72 -3.83 12.90 2.41
C ASP A 72 -4.43 12.01 1.32
N ALA A 73 -5.23 12.57 0.42
CA ALA A 73 -5.83 11.86 -0.69
C ALA A 73 -6.04 12.76 -1.91
N SER A 74 -5.97 12.16 -3.10
CA SER A 74 -6.29 12.83 -4.36
C SER A 74 -7.05 11.91 -5.31
N PHE A 75 -7.77 12.52 -6.24
CA PHE A 75 -8.51 11.84 -7.29
C PHE A 75 -8.13 12.44 -8.65
N MET A 76 -7.98 11.58 -9.64
CA MET A 76 -7.76 11.93 -11.03
C MET A 76 -8.67 11.11 -11.94
N SER A 77 -9.20 11.73 -12.99
CA SER A 77 -9.93 11.06 -14.06
C SER A 77 -9.35 11.51 -15.39
N MET A 78 -9.01 10.57 -16.27
CA MET A 78 -8.39 10.88 -17.56
C MET A 78 -8.56 9.76 -18.58
N GLY A 79 -8.46 10.09 -19.86
CA GLY A 79 -8.31 9.11 -20.94
C GLY A 79 -6.84 8.90 -21.28
N LEU A 80 -6.33 7.69 -21.11
CA LEU A 80 -4.96 7.31 -21.49
C LEU A 80 -4.90 6.88 -22.96
N ILE A 81 -3.81 7.23 -23.64
CA ILE A 81 -3.61 6.98 -25.07
C ILE A 81 -2.24 6.34 -25.28
N PHE A 82 -2.25 5.15 -25.87
CA PHE A 82 -1.11 4.24 -25.98
C PHE A 82 -0.56 4.24 -27.42
N LYS A 83 0.00 5.36 -27.87
CA LYS A 83 0.33 5.58 -29.30
C LYS A 83 1.34 4.59 -29.90
N ARG A 84 2.26 4.06 -29.10
CA ARG A 84 3.44 3.31 -29.57
C ARG A 84 3.51 1.90 -29.03
N LEU A 85 3.05 1.71 -27.80
CA LEU A 85 3.11 0.45 -27.06
C LEU A 85 1.84 0.35 -26.24
N ASN A 86 1.11 -0.75 -26.42
CA ASN A 86 -0.03 -1.12 -25.60
C ASN A 86 0.16 -2.48 -24.93
N GLN A 87 1.33 -3.10 -25.09
CA GLN A 87 1.69 -4.40 -24.55
C GLN A 87 2.94 -4.25 -23.68
N PHE A 88 2.88 -4.80 -22.46
CA PHE A 88 3.90 -4.60 -21.44
C PHE A 88 4.15 -5.88 -20.66
N LYS A 89 5.41 -6.27 -20.52
CA LYS A 89 5.81 -7.40 -19.66
C LYS A 89 6.04 -6.91 -18.23
N ILE A 90 5.65 -7.74 -17.26
CA ILE A 90 5.91 -7.48 -15.84
C ILE A 90 7.25 -8.11 -15.49
N GLY A 91 8.33 -7.32 -15.53
CA GLY A 91 9.70 -7.83 -15.40
C GLY A 91 9.97 -9.00 -16.37
N ASN A 92 10.68 -10.02 -15.90
CA ASN A 92 10.90 -11.28 -16.61
C ASN A 92 9.92 -12.40 -16.15
N SER A 93 8.76 -12.05 -15.59
CA SER A 93 7.77 -13.02 -15.08
C SER A 93 7.04 -13.82 -16.16
N GLY A 94 7.08 -13.36 -17.41
CA GLY A 94 6.25 -13.89 -18.50
C GLY A 94 4.80 -13.37 -18.49
N LEU A 95 4.35 -12.71 -17.41
CA LEU A 95 3.07 -12.02 -17.39
C LEU A 95 3.07 -10.81 -18.31
N GLU A 96 1.95 -10.61 -19.00
CA GLU A 96 1.83 -9.56 -20.01
C GLU A 96 0.52 -8.78 -19.88
N ILE A 97 0.63 -7.46 -19.82
CA ILE A 97 -0.48 -6.53 -19.82
C ILE A 97 -0.68 -6.02 -21.24
N VAL A 98 -1.88 -6.20 -21.79
CA VAL A 98 -2.29 -5.65 -23.09
C VAL A 98 -3.45 -4.69 -22.88
N VAL A 99 -3.30 -3.45 -23.31
CA VAL A 99 -4.32 -2.41 -23.25
C VAL A 99 -5.01 -2.30 -24.60
N ASN A 100 -6.34 -2.17 -24.61
CA ASN A 100 -7.13 -2.02 -25.84
C ASN A 100 -6.92 -3.17 -26.85
N LYS A 101 -6.71 -4.41 -26.38
CA LYS A 101 -6.44 -5.59 -27.22
C LYS A 101 -7.44 -5.77 -28.38
N ASP A 102 -8.72 -5.47 -28.13
CA ASP A 102 -9.81 -5.64 -29.09
C ASP A 102 -10.09 -4.38 -29.94
N LYS A 103 -9.23 -3.35 -29.90
CA LYS A 103 -9.43 -2.08 -30.62
C LYS A 103 -8.48 -1.95 -31.81
N PRO A 104 -8.97 -1.41 -32.94
CA PRO A 104 -8.17 -1.26 -34.16
C PRO A 104 -7.17 -0.10 -34.11
N ASP A 105 -7.33 0.85 -33.19
CA ASP A 105 -6.54 2.08 -33.14
C ASP A 105 -6.05 2.42 -31.72
N PHE A 106 -4.73 2.56 -31.62
CA PHE A 106 -3.96 3.02 -30.46
C PHE A 106 -4.30 4.44 -29.98
N THR A 107 -5.03 5.22 -30.79
CA THR A 107 -5.51 6.55 -30.39
C THR A 107 -6.81 6.52 -29.57
N THR A 108 -7.45 5.34 -29.47
CA THR A 108 -8.68 5.19 -28.68
C THR A 108 -8.36 5.40 -27.19
N PRO A 109 -9.02 6.35 -26.52
CA PRO A 109 -8.76 6.63 -25.12
C PRO A 109 -9.23 5.47 -24.23
N PHE A 110 -8.32 4.98 -23.40
CA PHE A 110 -8.59 4.11 -22.27
C PHE A 110 -8.93 4.97 -21.05
N ASN A 111 -10.20 5.04 -20.67
CA ASN A 111 -10.63 5.92 -19.58
C ASN A 111 -10.37 5.28 -18.22
N ILE A 112 -9.72 6.03 -17.33
CA ILE A 112 -9.41 5.61 -15.98
C ILE A 112 -9.89 6.62 -14.95
N GLN A 113 -10.15 6.11 -13.75
CA GLN A 113 -10.25 6.90 -12.54
C GLN A 113 -9.21 6.40 -11.55
N MET A 114 -8.41 7.30 -11.00
CA MET A 114 -7.34 6.98 -10.07
C MET A 114 -7.57 7.72 -8.76
N GLU A 115 -7.63 6.98 -7.66
CA GLU A 115 -7.58 7.51 -6.30
C GLU A 115 -6.20 7.23 -5.73
N GLN A 116 -5.61 8.19 -5.04
CA GLN A 116 -4.36 8.03 -4.31
C GLN A 116 -4.57 8.43 -2.86
N LYS A 117 -3.97 7.69 -1.93
CA LYS A 117 -4.05 7.95 -0.50
C LYS A 117 -2.67 7.78 0.13
N PHE A 118 -2.30 8.76 0.93
CA PHE A 118 -1.13 8.69 1.78
C PHE A 118 -1.53 9.19 3.18
N ARG A 119 -2.11 8.28 3.96
CA ARG A 119 -2.89 8.60 5.17
C ARG A 119 -2.04 9.34 6.20
N ILE A 120 -0.74 9.05 6.28
CA ILE A 120 0.15 9.71 7.23
C ILE A 120 0.20 11.24 7.05
N LEU A 121 -0.01 11.77 5.84
CA LEU A 121 0.01 13.20 5.58
C LEU A 121 -1.13 13.96 6.29
N ALA A 122 -2.19 13.27 6.70
CA ALA A 122 -3.25 13.85 7.54
C ALA A 122 -2.74 14.21 8.94
N TYR A 123 -1.71 13.49 9.43
CA TYR A 123 -1.14 13.64 10.76
C TYR A 123 0.20 14.39 10.73
N PHE A 124 1.03 14.09 9.73
CA PHE A 124 2.37 14.67 9.60
C PHE A 124 2.67 15.05 8.14
N ARG A 125 2.35 16.29 7.78
CA ARG A 125 2.48 16.81 6.40
C ARG A 125 3.91 16.79 5.84
N SER A 126 4.92 16.80 6.71
CA SER A 126 6.35 16.75 6.34
C SER A 126 6.93 15.35 6.50
N PHE A 127 6.09 14.30 6.50
CA PHE A 127 6.57 12.93 6.61
C PHE A 127 7.53 12.59 5.46
N ASP A 128 8.67 12.00 5.82
CA ASP A 128 9.72 11.59 4.89
C ASP A 128 9.79 10.06 4.90
N THR A 129 9.33 9.48 3.79
CA THR A 129 9.24 8.04 3.55
C THR A 129 10.58 7.33 3.67
N ASN A 130 11.68 8.02 3.35
CA ASN A 130 13.03 7.46 3.41
C ASN A 130 13.60 7.37 4.82
N LYS A 131 13.02 8.10 5.78
CA LYS A 131 13.45 8.06 7.18
C LYS A 131 12.69 7.01 7.98
N TYR A 132 11.60 6.49 7.43
CA TYR A 132 10.76 5.54 8.14
C TYR A 132 11.38 4.13 8.12
N ASN A 133 11.61 3.57 9.31
CA ASN A 133 12.10 2.21 9.47
C ASN A 133 11.12 1.39 10.32
N PRO A 134 10.47 0.35 9.77
CA PRO A 134 9.52 -0.46 10.53
C PRO A 134 10.16 -1.24 11.70
N ASN A 135 11.49 -1.37 11.73
CA ASN A 135 12.23 -1.98 12.84
C ASN A 135 12.64 -0.98 13.93
N ASP A 136 12.47 0.32 13.72
CA ASP A 136 12.70 1.34 14.74
C ASP A 136 11.41 1.58 15.52
N PHE A 137 11.24 0.82 16.62
CA PHE A 137 10.06 0.94 17.46
C PHE A 137 9.95 2.29 18.18
N LYS A 138 11.04 3.03 18.34
CA LYS A 138 10.99 4.37 18.93
C LYS A 138 10.33 5.34 17.96
N GLN A 139 10.79 5.36 16.72
CA GLN A 139 10.19 6.18 15.68
C GLN A 139 8.73 5.78 15.45
N LYS A 140 8.45 4.47 15.39
CA LYS A 140 7.07 3.96 15.23
C LYS A 140 6.18 4.36 16.40
N TYR A 141 6.71 4.36 17.63
CA TYR A 141 5.99 4.81 18.82
C TYR A 141 5.63 6.29 18.73
N GLU A 142 6.59 7.15 18.43
CA GLU A 142 6.35 8.60 18.31
C GLU A 142 5.32 8.90 17.21
N LEU A 143 5.37 8.16 16.09
CA LEU A 143 4.36 8.25 15.04
C LEU A 143 2.99 7.76 15.51
N GLY A 144 2.94 6.66 16.24
CA GLY A 144 1.72 6.11 16.83
C GLY A 144 1.04 7.12 17.76
N LEU A 145 1.79 7.83 18.60
CA LEU A 145 1.24 8.89 19.44
C LEU A 145 0.53 9.97 18.63
N MET A 146 1.11 10.38 17.49
CA MET A 146 0.50 11.36 16.59
C MET A 146 -0.76 10.81 15.90
N ILE A 147 -0.72 9.57 15.41
CA ILE A 147 -1.83 8.91 14.71
C ILE A 147 -3.04 8.74 15.66
N PHE A 148 -2.79 8.33 16.90
CA PHE A 148 -3.82 8.17 17.92
C PHE A 148 -4.14 9.48 18.67
N ASN A 149 -3.51 10.60 18.29
CA ASN A 149 -3.71 11.93 18.87
C ASN A 149 -3.59 11.96 20.41
N LEU A 150 -2.52 11.35 20.93
CA LEU A 150 -2.27 11.23 22.37
C LEU A 150 -1.45 12.42 22.88
N SER A 151 -1.94 13.10 23.91
CA SER A 151 -1.19 14.15 24.61
C SER A 151 -0.13 13.56 25.55
N GLU A 152 0.86 14.37 25.92
CA GLU A 152 1.91 13.96 26.87
C GLU A 152 1.34 13.55 28.23
N GLU A 153 0.28 14.22 28.73
CA GLU A 153 -0.40 13.87 29.96
C GLU A 153 -1.13 12.52 29.85
N GLN A 154 -1.79 12.27 28.72
CA GLN A 154 -2.46 10.99 28.46
C GLN A 154 -1.43 9.85 28.42
N VAL A 155 -0.32 10.06 27.70
CA VAL A 155 0.78 9.08 27.64
C VAL A 155 1.35 8.82 29.02
N LEU A 156 1.61 9.86 29.82
CA LEU A 156 2.12 9.72 31.17
C LEU A 156 1.14 8.92 32.05
N ALA A 157 -0.15 9.21 31.98
CA ALA A 157 -1.19 8.46 32.69
C ALA A 157 -1.23 6.98 32.28
N ASP A 158 -1.13 6.69 30.97
CA ASP A 158 -1.08 5.32 30.46
C ASP A 158 0.14 4.56 30.98
N PHE A 159 1.31 5.21 31.04
CA PHE A 159 2.51 4.59 31.63
C PHE A 159 2.34 4.27 33.11
N ILE A 160 1.78 5.22 33.87
CA ILE A 160 1.48 5.03 35.29
C ILE A 160 0.58 3.79 35.45
N ASN A 161 -0.55 3.77 34.73
CA ASN A 161 -1.54 2.71 34.85
C ASN A 161 -1.01 1.34 34.42
N ARG A 162 -0.19 1.26 33.38
CA ARG A 162 0.20 -0.01 32.75
C ARG A 162 1.53 -0.58 33.24
N TYR A 163 2.50 0.25 33.58
CA TYR A 163 3.86 -0.21 33.90
C TYR A 163 4.27 0.01 35.35
N ILE A 164 3.57 0.90 36.06
CA ILE A 164 3.97 1.38 37.39
C ILE A 164 2.98 0.94 38.46
N SER A 165 1.66 1.11 38.24
CA SER A 165 0.63 0.82 39.23
C SER A 165 0.69 -0.61 39.76
N ASP A 166 0.92 -1.61 38.90
CA ASP A 166 1.02 -3.01 39.30
C ASP A 166 2.29 -3.33 40.12
N LYS A 167 3.32 -2.48 40.05
CA LYS A 167 4.58 -2.62 40.80
C LYS A 167 4.57 -1.80 42.10
N SER A 168 3.60 -0.91 42.26
CA SER A 168 3.48 -0.09 43.47
C SER A 168 3.10 -0.98 44.66
N ASN A 169 3.95 -0.99 45.69
CA ASN A 169 3.66 -1.70 46.94
C ASN A 169 2.92 -0.77 47.91
N LYS A 170 2.42 -1.30 49.04
CA LYS A 170 1.71 -0.50 50.07
C LYS A 170 2.51 0.69 50.65
N LYS A 171 3.78 0.88 50.27
CA LYS A 171 4.68 1.92 50.81
C LYS A 171 5.07 3.02 49.81
N THR A 172 4.83 2.83 48.51
CA THR A 172 5.27 3.78 47.46
C THR A 172 4.14 4.00 46.47
N THR A 173 3.70 5.25 46.28
CA THR A 173 2.68 5.57 45.27
C THR A 173 3.22 5.39 43.86
N ALA A 174 2.35 5.24 42.86
CA ALA A 174 2.78 5.12 41.47
C ALA A 174 3.51 6.39 40.98
N ILE A 175 3.12 7.57 41.47
CA ILE A 175 3.82 8.83 41.17
C ILE A 175 5.20 8.87 41.84
N GLN A 176 5.34 8.45 43.10
CA GLN A 176 6.66 8.33 43.73
C GLN A 176 7.57 7.35 42.98
N GLN A 177 7.03 6.22 42.53
CA GLN A 177 7.79 5.25 41.73
C GLN A 177 8.24 5.85 40.40
N LEU A 178 7.35 6.54 39.68
CA LEU A 178 7.68 7.28 38.46
C LEU A 178 8.80 8.30 38.71
N VAL A 179 8.69 9.11 39.78
CA VAL A 179 9.69 10.12 40.13
C VAL A 179 11.05 9.48 40.42
N ASN A 180 11.06 8.33 41.10
CA ASN A 180 12.28 7.58 41.36
C ASN A 180 12.91 7.03 40.07
N ASP A 181 12.09 6.47 39.18
CA ASP A 181 12.56 5.94 37.89
C ASP A 181 13.11 7.07 37.00
N LEU A 182 12.41 8.20 36.89
CA LEU A 182 12.87 9.40 36.17
C LEU A 182 14.19 9.94 36.74
N ARG A 183 14.35 9.94 38.06
CA ARG A 183 15.59 10.37 38.71
C ARG A 183 16.74 9.40 38.44
N LYS A 184 16.48 8.09 38.50
CA LYS A 184 17.51 7.04 38.39
C LYS A 184 17.95 6.84 36.95
N GLU A 185 17.00 6.71 36.03
CA GLU A 185 17.25 6.31 34.65
C GLU A 185 17.46 7.52 33.73
N ALA A 186 16.72 8.62 33.95
CA ALA A 186 16.80 9.82 33.10
C ALA A 186 17.48 11.03 33.76
N LYS A 187 17.93 10.91 35.02
CA LYS A 187 18.54 11.99 35.82
C LYS A 187 17.65 13.24 35.98
N VAL A 188 16.33 13.07 35.88
CA VAL A 188 15.35 14.16 36.02
C VAL A 188 14.92 14.29 37.47
N LYS A 189 14.98 15.51 38.01
CA LYS A 189 14.50 15.81 39.37
C LYS A 189 13.10 16.40 39.28
N ILE A 190 12.10 15.62 39.66
CA ILE A 190 10.71 16.07 39.74
C ILE A 190 10.42 16.59 41.15
N THR A 191 9.78 17.77 41.23
CA THR A 191 9.30 18.39 42.46
C THR A 191 7.79 18.62 42.32
N VAL A 192 6.99 17.78 42.99
CA VAL A 192 5.52 17.84 42.98
C VAL A 192 4.95 17.38 44.32
N ASP A 193 3.79 17.90 44.71
CA ASP A 193 2.98 17.48 45.87
C ASP A 193 1.68 16.82 45.39
N GLU A 194 1.64 15.48 45.44
CA GLU A 194 0.50 14.66 44.98
C GLU A 194 -0.85 15.07 45.59
N ASN A 195 -0.86 15.67 46.77
CA ASN A 195 -2.09 16.04 47.47
C ASN A 195 -2.58 17.46 47.16
N LYS A 196 -1.73 18.30 46.57
CA LYS A 196 -2.01 19.73 46.37
C LYS A 196 -1.98 20.16 44.91
N ASP A 197 -1.23 19.46 44.06
CA ASP A 197 -1.01 19.86 42.68
C ASP A 197 -2.17 19.42 41.78
N ARG A 198 -3.09 20.35 41.51
CA ARG A 198 -4.24 20.12 40.61
C ARG A 198 -3.85 19.83 39.15
N GLY A 199 -2.60 20.13 38.77
CA GLY A 199 -2.03 19.92 37.44
C GLY A 199 -0.84 18.94 37.43
N LEU A 200 -0.82 17.99 38.38
CA LEU A 200 0.31 17.10 38.66
C LEU A 200 0.99 16.55 37.39
N LEU A 201 0.23 15.93 36.49
CA LEU A 201 0.79 15.32 35.27
C LEU A 201 1.41 16.37 34.34
N THR A 202 0.73 17.50 34.14
CA THR A 202 1.24 18.61 33.33
C THR A 202 2.55 19.17 33.90
N ASP A 203 2.66 19.29 35.22
CA ASP A 203 3.88 19.79 35.86
C ASP A 203 5.04 18.80 35.75
N ILE A 204 4.77 17.49 35.85
CA ILE A 204 5.76 16.45 35.58
C ILE A 204 6.25 16.54 34.13
N VAL A 205 5.34 16.59 33.16
CA VAL A 205 5.67 16.68 31.74
C VAL A 205 6.55 17.91 31.45
N LYS A 206 6.18 19.09 31.98
CA LYS A 206 6.96 20.32 31.84
C LYS A 206 8.36 20.19 32.44
N GLN A 207 8.49 19.63 33.64
CA GLN A 207 9.78 19.47 34.32
C GLN A 207 10.69 18.49 33.57
N VAL A 208 10.15 17.41 33.01
CA VAL A 208 10.92 16.49 32.15
C VAL A 208 11.45 17.22 30.93
N TYR A 209 10.60 17.95 30.21
CA TYR A 209 11.01 18.68 29.02
C TYR A 209 12.08 19.75 29.33
N GLN A 210 11.89 20.54 30.38
CA GLN A 210 12.84 21.58 30.78
C GLN A 210 14.23 21.05 31.13
N GLN A 211 14.32 19.83 31.69
CA GLN A 211 15.60 19.24 32.12
C GLN A 211 16.28 18.41 31.03
N THR A 212 15.51 17.85 30.09
CA THR A 212 16.04 16.90 29.08
C THR A 212 16.00 17.44 27.66
N ASN A 213 15.24 18.50 27.41
CA ASN A 213 14.86 18.97 26.07
C ASN A 213 14.21 17.88 25.20
N LYS A 214 13.52 16.92 25.84
CA LYS A 214 12.79 15.82 25.19
C LYS A 214 11.37 15.74 25.74
N TYR A 215 10.45 15.29 24.90
CA TYR A 215 9.09 14.99 25.33
C TYR A 215 9.08 13.90 26.40
N CYS A 216 8.15 13.99 27.35
CA CYS A 216 8.03 13.06 28.46
C CYS A 216 7.74 11.65 27.95
N SER A 217 6.85 11.52 26.96
CA SER A 217 6.56 10.28 26.23
C SER A 217 7.83 9.59 25.71
N SER A 218 8.73 10.36 25.09
CA SER A 218 10.01 9.86 24.57
C SER A 218 10.91 9.37 25.72
N VAL A 219 11.01 10.11 26.83
CA VAL A 219 11.78 9.66 28.00
C VAL A 219 11.18 8.38 28.60
N LEU A 220 9.86 8.28 28.71
CA LEU A 220 9.18 7.11 29.26
C LEU A 220 9.32 5.87 28.38
N TYR A 221 9.34 6.04 27.05
CA TYR A 221 9.69 4.96 26.14
C TYR A 221 11.06 4.37 26.49
N ASP A 222 12.07 5.22 26.68
CA ASP A 222 13.45 4.78 26.95
C ASP A 222 13.56 4.02 28.29
N ILE A 223 12.68 4.32 29.26
CA ILE A 223 12.64 3.68 30.58
C ILE A 223 11.85 2.36 30.57
N TYR A 224 10.66 2.35 29.95
CA TYR A 224 9.68 1.28 30.14
C TYR A 224 9.44 0.40 28.91
N ILE A 225 9.66 0.91 27.70
CA ILE A 225 9.43 0.15 26.46
C ILE A 225 10.73 -0.41 25.92
N LYS A 226 11.75 0.43 25.80
CA LYS A 226 13.05 0.10 25.22
C LYS A 226 13.73 -1.03 25.98
N THR A 227 14.17 -2.06 25.26
CA THR A 227 14.97 -3.14 25.86
C THR A 227 16.06 -3.60 24.89
N LYS A 228 17.01 -4.41 25.35
CA LYS A 228 18.02 -5.01 24.47
C LYS A 228 17.46 -6.16 23.61
N ASP A 229 16.33 -6.73 24.00
CA ASP A 229 15.66 -7.81 23.27
C ASP A 229 14.57 -7.21 22.38
N SER A 230 14.77 -7.28 21.07
CA SER A 230 13.85 -6.74 20.07
C SER A 230 12.44 -7.35 20.16
N LYS A 231 12.32 -8.65 20.48
CA LYS A 231 11.00 -9.29 20.64
C LYS A 231 10.29 -8.75 21.88
N LYS A 232 11.04 -8.56 22.97
CA LYS A 232 10.49 -7.98 24.19
C LYS A 232 10.11 -6.52 24.03
N GLU A 233 10.93 -5.73 23.33
CA GLU A 233 10.61 -4.34 23.00
C GLU A 233 9.36 -4.24 22.14
N TYR A 234 9.23 -5.10 21.12
CA TYR A 234 8.01 -5.22 20.32
C TYR A 234 6.77 -5.54 21.18
N HIS A 235 6.87 -6.51 22.08
CA HIS A 235 5.76 -6.84 22.99
C HIS A 235 5.41 -5.67 23.93
N ASN A 236 6.41 -4.97 24.47
CA ASN A 236 6.18 -3.80 25.31
C ASN A 236 5.50 -2.67 24.51
N PHE A 237 5.94 -2.44 23.28
CA PHE A 237 5.36 -1.47 22.34
C PHE A 237 3.88 -1.80 22.06
N LEU A 238 3.56 -3.04 21.73
CA LEU A 238 2.17 -3.46 21.50
C LEU A 238 1.32 -3.33 22.77
N SER A 239 1.89 -3.67 23.93
CA SER A 239 1.20 -3.55 25.22
C SER A 239 0.83 -2.08 25.51
N PHE A 240 1.70 -1.13 25.16
CA PHE A 240 1.41 0.29 25.33
C PHE A 240 0.18 0.72 24.52
N PHE A 241 0.10 0.36 23.24
CA PHE A 241 -1.00 0.79 22.37
C PHE A 241 -2.28 -0.04 22.47
N ARG A 242 -2.30 -1.10 23.27
CA ARG A 242 -3.45 -2.01 23.38
C ARG A 242 -4.76 -1.36 23.83
N SER A 243 -4.70 -0.24 24.56
CA SER A 243 -5.88 0.55 24.93
C SER A 243 -6.42 1.44 23.81
N HIS A 244 -5.63 1.67 22.76
CA HIS A 244 -5.92 2.64 21.70
C HIS A 244 -6.35 2.00 20.39
N THR A 245 -6.07 0.70 20.21
CA THR A 245 -6.49 -0.05 19.04
C THR A 245 -6.76 -1.51 19.38
N SER A 246 -7.80 -2.09 18.76
CA SER A 246 -8.10 -3.52 18.80
C SER A 246 -7.22 -4.35 17.86
N TYR A 247 -6.50 -3.68 16.95
CA TYR A 247 -5.59 -4.30 15.99
C TYR A 247 -4.16 -4.32 16.52
N ASN A 248 -3.28 -5.04 15.83
CA ASN A 248 -1.85 -4.91 16.07
C ASN A 248 -1.41 -3.47 15.73
N ALA A 249 -1.00 -2.71 16.75
CA ALA A 249 -0.62 -1.32 16.58
C ALA A 249 0.57 -1.12 15.62
N SER A 250 1.50 -2.09 15.58
CA SER A 250 2.61 -2.03 14.62
C SER A 250 2.09 -2.11 13.21
N ASP A 251 1.28 -3.13 12.91
CA ASP A 251 0.75 -3.35 11.56
C ASP A 251 -0.12 -2.17 11.11
N TYR A 252 -0.93 -1.61 12.03
CA TYR A 252 -1.75 -0.45 11.74
C TYR A 252 -0.93 0.81 11.42
N ILE A 253 0.13 1.09 12.19
CA ILE A 253 1.00 2.24 11.92
C ILE A 253 1.74 2.06 10.59
N ASP A 254 2.21 0.84 10.30
CA ASP A 254 2.85 0.51 9.03
C ASP A 254 1.88 0.73 7.86
N GLU A 255 0.60 0.36 8.01
CA GLU A 255 -0.46 0.61 7.01
C GLU A 255 -0.76 2.10 6.82
N VAL A 256 -0.79 2.90 7.89
CA VAL A 256 -1.00 4.36 7.78
C VAL A 256 0.14 5.05 7.03
N VAL A 257 1.35 4.51 7.14
CA VAL A 257 2.56 4.95 6.42
C VAL A 257 2.63 4.39 5.00
N SER A 258 1.81 3.40 4.65
CA SER A 258 1.74 2.92 3.27
C SER A 258 1.19 3.98 2.33
N TYR A 259 1.78 4.02 1.13
CA TYR A 259 1.18 4.69 -0.02
C TYR A 259 0.22 3.73 -0.72
N GLU A 260 -0.98 4.22 -1.02
CA GLU A 260 -2.04 3.47 -1.68
C GLU A 260 -2.48 4.19 -2.95
N ALA A 261 -2.70 3.44 -4.02
CA ALA A 261 -3.39 3.92 -5.22
C ALA A 261 -4.45 2.92 -5.66
N THR A 262 -5.57 3.39 -6.18
CA THR A 262 -6.60 2.57 -6.80
C THR A 262 -6.89 3.11 -8.18
N LEU A 263 -6.76 2.26 -9.18
CA LEU A 263 -7.17 2.51 -10.55
C LEU A 263 -8.48 1.77 -10.84
N ALA A 264 -9.55 2.48 -11.14
CA ALA A 264 -10.78 1.91 -11.67
C ALA A 264 -10.77 1.97 -13.20
N ILE A 265 -11.21 0.86 -13.81
CA ILE A 265 -11.14 0.56 -15.24
C ILE A 265 -12.58 0.23 -15.70
N PRO A 266 -13.42 1.25 -16.00
CA PRO A 266 -14.86 1.06 -16.15
C PRO A 266 -15.29 0.10 -17.27
N ARG A 267 -14.41 -0.12 -18.26
CA ARG A 267 -14.71 -0.92 -19.47
C ARG A 267 -13.88 -2.20 -19.58
N SER A 268 -13.10 -2.54 -18.55
CA SER A 268 -12.22 -3.72 -18.57
C SER A 268 -11.31 -3.77 -19.82
N GLU A 269 -10.81 -2.60 -20.23
CA GLU A 269 -9.99 -2.40 -21.45
C GLU A 269 -8.53 -2.86 -21.28
N ILE A 270 -8.20 -3.45 -20.13
CA ILE A 270 -6.92 -4.10 -19.86
C ILE A 270 -7.13 -5.61 -19.87
N SER A 271 -6.26 -6.32 -20.58
CA SER A 271 -6.12 -7.77 -20.56
C SER A 271 -4.80 -8.11 -19.90
N LEU A 272 -4.81 -8.97 -18.90
CA LEU A 272 -3.61 -9.60 -18.35
C LEU A 272 -3.55 -11.04 -18.87
N LEU A 273 -2.47 -11.35 -19.57
CA LEU A 273 -2.20 -12.69 -20.10
C LEU A 273 -1.28 -13.43 -19.13
N ILE A 274 -1.78 -14.57 -18.65
CA ILE A 274 -1.03 -15.49 -17.81
C ILE A 274 -0.52 -16.62 -18.70
N PRO A 275 0.80 -16.81 -18.82
CA PRO A 275 1.38 -17.80 -19.70
C PRO A 275 1.05 -19.23 -19.27
N LYS A 276 0.94 -20.14 -20.26
CA LYS A 276 0.60 -21.55 -20.05
C LYS A 276 1.60 -22.29 -19.15
N GLU A 277 2.84 -21.82 -19.10
CA GLU A 277 3.89 -22.34 -18.22
C GLU A 277 3.60 -22.10 -16.73
N ILE A 278 2.63 -21.23 -16.41
CA ILE A 278 2.14 -20.98 -15.05
C ILE A 278 0.78 -21.64 -14.83
N LEU A 279 -0.17 -21.38 -15.74
CA LEU A 279 -1.52 -21.92 -15.67
C LEU A 279 -1.83 -22.70 -16.95
N GLU A 280 -1.99 -24.00 -16.83
CA GLU A 280 -2.40 -24.84 -17.95
C GLU A 280 -3.92 -24.79 -18.09
N GLU A 281 -4.41 -24.29 -19.23
CA GLU A 281 -5.83 -24.27 -19.53
C GLU A 281 -6.27 -25.60 -20.16
N VAL A 282 -7.45 -26.07 -19.74
CA VAL A 282 -8.00 -27.36 -20.12
C VAL A 282 -9.46 -27.18 -20.50
N THR A 283 -9.83 -27.65 -21.70
CA THR A 283 -11.22 -27.77 -22.12
C THR A 283 -11.78 -29.09 -21.61
N VAL A 284 -12.92 -29.03 -20.95
CA VAL A 284 -13.68 -30.21 -20.51
C VAL A 284 -14.83 -30.40 -21.49
N ASP A 285 -14.83 -31.52 -22.20
CA ASP A 285 -16.02 -31.92 -22.96
C ASP A 285 -17.07 -32.47 -21.99
N ASP A 286 -18.17 -31.72 -21.80
CA ASP A 286 -19.26 -32.07 -20.89
C ASP A 286 -19.89 -33.45 -21.19
N SER A 287 -19.73 -33.97 -22.41
CA SER A 287 -20.30 -35.26 -22.82
C SER A 287 -19.39 -36.46 -22.54
N SER A 288 -18.07 -36.29 -22.64
CA SER A 288 -17.09 -37.38 -22.51
C SER A 288 -16.22 -37.28 -21.26
N LYS A 289 -16.27 -36.15 -20.54
CA LYS A 289 -15.34 -35.76 -19.45
C LYS A 289 -13.86 -35.86 -19.85
N ILE A 290 -13.56 -35.82 -21.15
CA ILE A 290 -12.19 -35.80 -21.65
C ILE A 290 -11.66 -34.37 -21.48
N GLU A 291 -10.52 -34.28 -20.81
CA GLU A 291 -9.76 -33.06 -20.60
C GLU A 291 -8.73 -32.90 -21.73
N THR A 292 -8.86 -31.83 -22.52
CA THR A 292 -7.90 -31.50 -23.58
C THR A 292 -7.16 -30.22 -23.22
N LYS A 293 -5.82 -30.30 -23.13
CA LYS A 293 -4.96 -29.14 -22.88
C LYS A 293 -5.04 -28.16 -24.04
N THR A 294 -5.15 -26.87 -23.74
CA THR A 294 -5.03 -25.80 -24.73
C THR A 294 -3.60 -25.27 -24.76
N GLU A 295 -3.20 -24.70 -25.90
CA GLU A 295 -1.89 -24.04 -26.05
C GLU A 295 -1.97 -22.53 -25.77
N ASN A 296 -3.08 -22.06 -25.19
CA ASN A 296 -3.39 -20.65 -25.03
C ASN A 296 -2.96 -20.11 -23.66
N ASN A 297 -2.63 -18.83 -23.62
CA ASN A 297 -2.50 -18.09 -22.37
C ASN A 297 -3.90 -17.82 -21.78
N ILE A 298 -4.01 -17.85 -20.46
CA ILE A 298 -5.24 -17.45 -19.78
C ILE A 298 -5.32 -15.93 -19.74
N GLU A 299 -6.38 -15.37 -20.32
CA GLU A 299 -6.67 -13.94 -20.27
C GLU A 299 -7.61 -13.62 -19.09
N VAL A 300 -7.22 -12.68 -18.25
CA VAL A 300 -8.08 -12.07 -17.23
C VAL A 300 -8.19 -10.57 -17.44
N ARG A 301 -9.37 -10.00 -17.15
CA ARG A 301 -9.64 -8.57 -17.39
C ARG A 301 -9.94 -7.84 -16.08
N PRO A 302 -8.98 -7.08 -15.52
CA PRO A 302 -9.22 -6.31 -14.31
C PRO A 302 -10.21 -5.17 -14.54
N THR A 303 -11.12 -4.99 -13.57
CA THR A 303 -12.00 -3.82 -13.45
C THR A 303 -11.45 -2.80 -12.46
N ARG A 304 -10.57 -3.25 -11.57
CA ARG A 304 -9.89 -2.42 -10.57
C ARG A 304 -8.48 -2.95 -10.31
N ILE A 305 -7.52 -2.05 -10.16
CA ILE A 305 -6.16 -2.36 -9.73
C ILE A 305 -5.87 -1.50 -8.51
N ALA A 306 -5.69 -2.12 -7.34
CA ALA A 306 -5.19 -1.46 -6.14
C ALA A 306 -3.68 -1.68 -6.04
N MET A 307 -2.94 -0.65 -5.67
CA MET A 307 -1.51 -0.68 -5.37
C MET A 307 -1.31 -0.26 -3.92
N GLN A 308 -0.44 -0.96 -3.20
CA GLN A 308 -0.04 -0.61 -1.86
C GLN A 308 1.46 -0.85 -1.68
N THR A 309 2.18 0.11 -1.09
CA THR A 309 3.55 -0.13 -0.60
C THR A 309 3.48 -0.82 0.76
N ILE A 310 4.14 -1.96 0.89
CA ILE A 310 4.24 -2.70 2.14
C ILE A 310 5.66 -2.55 2.65
N ASN A 311 5.80 -1.98 3.84
CA ASN A 311 7.09 -1.79 4.50
C ASN A 311 6.92 -2.12 5.98
N THR A 312 6.93 -3.40 6.29
CA THR A 312 6.79 -3.95 7.64
C THR A 312 8.11 -4.60 8.08
N THR A 313 8.15 -5.12 9.30
CA THR A 313 9.32 -5.89 9.78
C THR A 313 9.52 -7.20 9.03
N ASN A 314 8.46 -7.79 8.48
CA ASN A 314 8.49 -9.12 7.84
C ASN A 314 8.40 -9.07 6.32
N GLU A 315 7.87 -7.99 5.77
CA GLU A 315 7.57 -7.90 4.34
C GLU A 315 7.86 -6.49 3.81
N LYS A 316 8.55 -6.44 2.66
CA LYS A 316 8.87 -5.20 1.96
C LYS A 316 8.67 -5.36 0.44
N CYS A 317 7.54 -4.88 -0.08
CA CYS A 317 7.18 -5.02 -1.49
C CYS A 317 6.20 -3.93 -1.95
N VAL A 318 6.04 -3.80 -3.27
CA VAL A 318 4.90 -3.12 -3.87
C VAL A 318 3.87 -4.19 -4.27
N ARG A 319 2.68 -4.13 -3.70
CA ARG A 319 1.61 -5.10 -3.95
C ARG A 319 0.56 -4.50 -4.88
N PHE A 320 0.23 -5.23 -5.95
CA PHE A 320 -0.89 -4.95 -6.83
C PHE A 320 -1.99 -5.98 -6.62
N THR A 321 -3.20 -5.54 -6.32
CA THR A 321 -4.38 -6.39 -6.22
C THR A 321 -5.34 -6.04 -7.35
N LEU A 322 -5.52 -6.99 -8.27
CA LEU A 322 -6.36 -6.85 -9.45
C LEU A 322 -7.70 -7.52 -9.17
N THR A 323 -8.76 -6.73 -9.06
CA THR A 323 -10.14 -7.25 -9.04
C THR A 323 -10.59 -7.50 -10.46
N LEU A 324 -11.06 -8.72 -10.74
CA LEU A 324 -11.35 -9.18 -12.09
C LEU A 324 -12.84 -9.15 -12.38
N ALA A 325 -13.22 -8.75 -13.61
CA ALA A 325 -14.52 -9.12 -14.13
C ALA A 325 -14.58 -10.66 -14.26
N PRO A 326 -15.74 -11.31 -14.00
CA PRO A 326 -15.89 -12.72 -14.31
C PRO A 326 -15.51 -12.93 -15.78
N PRO A 327 -14.48 -13.71 -16.10
CA PRO A 327 -14.16 -13.97 -17.49
C PRO A 327 -15.33 -14.70 -18.14
N ASN A 328 -15.44 -14.60 -19.46
CA ASN A 328 -16.38 -15.41 -20.23
C ASN A 328 -15.61 -16.58 -20.85
N ASN A 329 -15.02 -17.41 -19.99
CA ASN A 329 -14.21 -18.56 -20.40
C ASN A 329 -14.69 -19.83 -19.68
N PRO A 330 -15.40 -20.74 -20.36
CA PRO A 330 -15.94 -21.94 -19.74
C PRO A 330 -14.86 -22.97 -19.35
N ASN A 331 -13.62 -22.80 -19.82
CA ASN A 331 -12.54 -23.73 -19.58
C ASN A 331 -12.14 -23.79 -18.11
N SER A 332 -11.43 -24.86 -17.78
CA SER A 332 -10.77 -25.02 -16.48
C SER A 332 -9.28 -24.73 -16.60
N PHE A 333 -8.61 -24.56 -15.48
CA PHE A 333 -7.17 -24.42 -15.42
C PHE A 333 -6.59 -25.20 -14.25
N THR A 334 -5.32 -25.55 -14.40
CA THR A 334 -4.48 -26.14 -13.37
C THR A 334 -3.27 -25.23 -13.13
N ALA A 335 -2.97 -24.92 -11.87
CA ALA A 335 -1.74 -24.20 -11.54
C ALA A 335 -0.55 -25.18 -11.58
N LEU A 336 0.37 -24.98 -12.52
CA LEU A 336 1.50 -25.90 -12.72
C LEU A 336 2.54 -25.80 -11.59
N ASN A 337 2.71 -24.60 -11.02
CA ASN A 337 3.68 -24.31 -9.98
C ASN A 337 2.98 -23.85 -8.69
N GLU A 338 1.91 -24.54 -8.24
CA GLU A 338 1.29 -24.20 -6.94
C GLU A 338 2.33 -24.29 -5.82
N ILE A 339 2.64 -23.15 -5.20
CA ILE A 339 3.60 -23.08 -4.10
C ILE A 339 2.85 -23.37 -2.81
N ILE A 340 3.07 -24.57 -2.30
CA ILE A 340 2.42 -25.08 -1.10
C ILE A 340 2.93 -24.32 0.13
N LEU A 341 2.16 -23.35 0.61
CA LEU A 341 2.55 -22.54 1.79
C LEU A 341 2.48 -23.27 3.11
N ASN A 342 1.67 -24.32 3.22
CA ASN A 342 1.42 -25.01 4.48
C ASN A 342 1.52 -26.52 4.30
N LYS A 343 2.73 -27.06 4.48
CA LYS A 343 2.87 -28.48 4.84
C LYS A 343 2.31 -28.59 6.26
N HIS A 344 1.10 -29.13 6.41
CA HIS A 344 0.54 -29.36 7.74
C HIS A 344 1.50 -30.30 8.49
N PRO A 345 1.96 -29.97 9.71
CA PRO A 345 3.04 -30.72 10.39
C PRO A 345 2.67 -32.18 10.69
N PHE A 346 1.39 -32.54 10.58
CA PHE A 346 0.87 -33.89 10.79
C PHE A 346 0.56 -34.67 9.49
N LEU A 347 0.81 -34.11 8.30
CA LEU A 347 0.64 -34.82 7.03
C LEU A 347 2.01 -35.31 6.54
N GLU A 348 2.24 -36.63 6.61
CA GLU A 348 3.49 -37.27 6.16
C GLU A 348 3.69 -37.15 4.65
N ASN A 349 2.59 -37.15 3.88
CA ASN A 349 2.57 -36.94 2.44
C ASN A 349 1.59 -35.81 2.07
N ASN A 350 2.03 -34.89 1.22
CA ASN A 350 1.20 -33.84 0.64
C ASN A 350 0.23 -34.44 -0.38
N GLN A 351 -0.95 -34.88 0.05
CA GLN A 351 -2.02 -35.38 -0.84
C GLN A 351 -3.06 -34.29 -1.15
N ARG A 352 -2.63 -33.06 -1.44
CA ARG A 352 -3.54 -32.13 -2.14
C ARG A 352 -3.45 -32.46 -3.63
N ALA A 353 -4.52 -33.03 -4.17
CA ALA A 353 -4.68 -33.08 -5.62
C ALA A 353 -4.69 -31.65 -6.14
N LEU A 354 -3.92 -31.38 -7.21
CA LEU A 354 -4.06 -30.15 -7.98
C LEU A 354 -5.48 -30.15 -8.53
N ASN A 355 -6.33 -29.30 -7.95
CA ASN A 355 -7.72 -29.22 -8.37
C ASN A 355 -7.80 -28.41 -9.66
N ASN A 356 -8.58 -28.90 -10.62
CA ASN A 356 -8.98 -28.11 -11.77
C ASN A 356 -10.00 -27.06 -11.32
N PHE A 357 -9.73 -25.80 -11.64
CA PHE A 357 -10.61 -24.68 -11.32
C PHE A 357 -11.18 -24.08 -12.59
N LYS A 358 -12.45 -23.66 -12.60
CA LYS A 358 -12.99 -22.90 -13.72
C LYS A 358 -12.29 -21.56 -13.83
N VAL A 359 -11.92 -21.15 -15.05
CA VAL A 359 -11.33 -19.81 -15.29
C VAL A 359 -12.30 -18.71 -14.80
N ASN A 360 -13.61 -18.92 -14.97
CA ASN A 360 -14.68 -18.03 -14.47
C ASN A 360 -14.70 -17.81 -12.94
N ASN A 361 -14.03 -18.70 -12.20
CA ASN A 361 -13.96 -18.64 -10.74
C ASN A 361 -12.79 -17.78 -10.23
N ILE A 362 -11.87 -17.35 -11.09
CA ILE A 362 -10.81 -16.40 -10.73
C ILE A 362 -11.46 -15.04 -10.42
N LYS A 363 -11.30 -14.55 -9.19
CA LYS A 363 -11.89 -13.27 -8.74
C LYS A 363 -10.85 -12.18 -8.54
N GLU A 364 -9.68 -12.57 -8.07
CA GLU A 364 -8.62 -11.64 -7.76
C GLU A 364 -7.27 -12.24 -8.13
N LEU A 365 -6.36 -11.37 -8.55
CA LEU A 365 -4.95 -11.68 -8.69
C LEU A 365 -4.15 -10.67 -7.87
N THR A 366 -3.29 -11.15 -6.99
CA THR A 366 -2.36 -10.33 -6.23
C THR A 366 -0.94 -10.56 -6.76
N ILE A 367 -0.27 -9.49 -7.18
CA ILE A 367 1.12 -9.46 -7.65
C ILE A 367 1.93 -8.68 -6.63
N SER A 368 2.81 -9.35 -5.88
CA SER A 368 3.76 -8.73 -4.98
C SER A 368 5.13 -8.62 -5.66
N MET A 369 5.59 -7.40 -5.86
CA MET A 369 6.88 -7.07 -6.46
C MET A 369 7.88 -6.76 -5.33
N TYR A 370 8.90 -7.60 -5.17
CA TYR A 370 10.03 -7.37 -4.26
C TYR A 370 11.23 -6.86 -5.06
N ALA A 371 12.32 -6.49 -4.36
CA ALA A 371 13.51 -5.95 -5.02
C ALA A 371 14.10 -6.88 -6.09
N ASN A 372 14.07 -8.19 -5.86
CA ASN A 372 14.68 -9.22 -6.71
C ASN A 372 13.75 -10.42 -6.96
N GLU A 373 12.49 -10.35 -6.57
CA GLU A 373 11.52 -11.45 -6.63
C GLU A 373 10.15 -10.93 -7.03
N ILE A 374 9.37 -11.76 -7.71
CA ILE A 374 7.95 -11.55 -7.93
C ILE A 374 7.17 -12.74 -7.41
N LYS A 375 6.09 -12.45 -6.69
CA LYS A 375 5.14 -13.44 -6.20
C LYS A 375 3.75 -13.14 -6.74
N VAL A 376 3.07 -14.16 -7.24
CA VAL A 376 1.73 -14.04 -7.82
C VAL A 376 0.80 -15.02 -7.15
N GLU A 377 -0.33 -14.51 -6.68
CA GLU A 377 -1.37 -15.24 -5.99
C GLU A 377 -2.72 -15.03 -6.67
N ILE A 378 -3.48 -16.10 -6.85
CA ILE A 378 -4.85 -16.06 -7.36
C ILE A 378 -5.81 -16.40 -6.24
N ILE A 379 -6.90 -15.63 -6.17
CA ILE A 379 -8.09 -15.98 -5.39
C ILE A 379 -9.15 -16.58 -6.31
N VAL A 380 -9.50 -17.84 -6.05
CA VAL A 380 -10.56 -18.57 -6.75
C VAL A 380 -11.75 -18.74 -5.82
N LYS A 381 -12.97 -18.47 -6.31
CA LYS A 381 -14.22 -18.75 -5.58
C LYS A 381 -14.91 -19.96 -6.20
N ASP A 382 -14.96 -21.07 -5.46
CA ASP A 382 -15.54 -22.34 -5.88
C ASP A 382 -16.69 -22.72 -4.94
N ASP A 383 -17.92 -22.77 -5.45
CA ASP A 383 -19.22 -23.02 -4.80
C ASP A 383 -19.40 -22.49 -3.35
N ASN A 384 -18.68 -23.04 -2.38
CA ASN A 384 -18.76 -22.70 -0.95
C ASN A 384 -17.44 -22.20 -0.32
N TYR A 385 -16.34 -22.14 -1.07
CA TYR A 385 -15.01 -21.82 -0.54
C TYR A 385 -14.29 -20.77 -1.39
N VAL A 386 -13.52 -19.93 -0.70
CA VAL A 386 -12.52 -19.06 -1.31
C VAL A 386 -11.16 -19.72 -1.12
N ARG A 387 -10.42 -19.93 -2.21
CA ARG A 387 -9.08 -20.52 -2.19
C ARG A 387 -8.06 -19.51 -2.66
N SER A 388 -6.98 -19.39 -1.88
CA SER A 388 -5.78 -18.65 -2.22
C SER A 388 -4.74 -19.61 -2.78
N ILE A 389 -4.22 -19.33 -3.97
CA ILE A 389 -3.27 -20.19 -4.67
C ILE A 389 -2.09 -19.33 -5.11
N ILE A 390 -0.89 -19.59 -4.58
CA ILE A 390 0.32 -18.97 -5.10
C ILE A 390 0.74 -19.73 -6.34
N ILE A 391 0.74 -19.05 -7.48
CA ILE A 391 1.04 -19.64 -8.79
C ILE A 391 2.47 -19.31 -9.26
N MET A 392 3.12 -18.36 -8.59
CA MET A 392 4.47 -17.93 -8.91
C MET A 392 5.17 -17.41 -7.66
N ASN A 393 6.43 -17.82 -7.50
CA ASN A 393 7.46 -17.15 -6.71
C ASN A 393 8.77 -17.39 -7.46
N GLN A 394 9.36 -16.34 -8.01
CA GLN A 394 10.62 -16.47 -8.74
C GLN A 394 11.45 -15.19 -8.64
N ASN A 395 12.75 -15.34 -8.87
CA ASN A 395 13.64 -14.20 -9.03
C ASN A 395 13.17 -13.34 -10.22
N CYS A 396 13.09 -12.03 -9.99
CA CYS A 396 12.64 -11.05 -10.97
C CYS A 396 13.71 -9.98 -11.20
N ILE A 397 13.95 -9.65 -12.46
CA ILE A 397 14.77 -8.50 -12.85
C ILE A 397 13.84 -7.45 -13.44
N TRP A 398 13.80 -6.29 -12.82
CA TRP A 398 13.03 -5.13 -13.27
C TRP A 398 13.86 -4.37 -14.32
N GLN A 399 13.45 -4.42 -15.58
CA GLN A 399 14.08 -3.73 -16.72
C GLN A 399 13.19 -2.60 -17.24
#